data_AF-A0A9E5GDP7-F1
#
_entry.id   AF-A0A9E5GDP7-F1
#
_cell.length_a   1.000
_cell.length_b   1.000
_cell.length_c   1.000
_cell.angle_alpha   90.00
_cell.angle_beta   90.00
_cell.angle_gamma   90.00
#
_symmetry.space_group_name_H-M   'P 1'
#
loop_
_entity.id
_entity.type
_entity.pdbx_description
1 polymer ?
#
loop_
_entity_poly.entity_id
_entity_poly.type
_entity_poly.pdbx_seq_one_letter_code
_entity_poly.pdbx_strand_id
1 'polypeptide(L)'
;FLDFDKLVKIGLPGLQQEVAAFRQKAIETNGDVILFDCMLELLTLVQDMCLYYAKQAKNLADSESNAVRKQQLTNMHVALEYIRDHAPRTMAEGLQLVWIYGLMTPAIEYGRLDEYIGDLYVSDIEEGRLTEDEAVELTKSFFRLIDHLDCETDGRIIVGGYGRRNPENADRMCLVAIEACRQVKEVLPQFTLRFNKDTPAEVWQASQRCIEEGRTYPLLYNDDVLVPGVMEAFSVDRQRAETYMPLGCGEIEFDHYSIGSPNGSMNTLKILELAMRGGYEPMTQWTLGPKTKPLSECHSFEEFLSYYKQHLTAYIEAQADFEAYEYEITGKIHPFMMVTMLYDGCLEKGKAIFDGGCAYLAGTLELYGNVNAANSLAAIKKCIFEEKKFSCEELESALRNNFFGKEPLRKALMDAPKYG
;
A
#
# COMPACT_ATOMS: atom_id res chain seq x y z
N PHE A 1 -0.93 -5.76 -3.47
CA PHE A 1 -1.27 -6.71 -2.36
C PHE A 1 -1.35 -8.14 -2.88
N LEU A 2 -0.86 -9.14 -2.12
CA LEU A 2 -0.97 -10.56 -2.51
C LEU A 2 -2.37 -11.11 -2.22
N ASP A 3 -2.88 -12.01 -3.07
CA ASP A 3 -4.15 -12.72 -2.85
C ASP A 3 -4.04 -13.77 -1.72
N PHE A 4 -4.01 -13.30 -0.47
CA PHE A 4 -3.99 -14.16 0.70
C PHE A 4 -5.33 -14.89 0.92
N ASP A 5 -6.48 -14.37 0.46
CA ASP A 5 -7.78 -15.08 0.56
C ASP A 5 -7.71 -16.37 -0.27
N LYS A 6 -7.21 -16.32 -1.51
CA LYS A 6 -6.94 -17.52 -2.31
C LYS A 6 -5.99 -18.45 -1.59
N LEU A 7 -4.82 -17.96 -1.17
CA LEU A 7 -3.79 -18.79 -0.53
C LEU A 7 -4.36 -19.55 0.68
N VAL A 8 -5.13 -18.88 1.54
CA VAL A 8 -5.73 -19.50 2.73
C VAL A 8 -6.83 -20.49 2.36
N LYS A 9 -7.67 -20.20 1.37
CA LYS A 9 -8.80 -21.08 1.03
C LYS A 9 -8.39 -22.36 0.33
N ILE A 10 -7.36 -22.32 -0.51
CA ILE A 10 -6.93 -23.49 -1.30
C ILE A 10 -5.66 -24.14 -0.74
N GLY A 11 -4.91 -23.45 0.12
CA GLY A 11 -3.64 -23.90 0.67
C GLY A 11 -2.53 -24.03 -0.39
N LEU A 12 -1.34 -24.46 0.06
CA LEU A 12 -0.24 -24.77 -0.84
C LEU A 12 -0.60 -25.86 -1.88
N PRO A 13 -1.32 -26.95 -1.54
CA PRO A 13 -1.68 -27.97 -2.51
C PRO A 13 -2.64 -27.47 -3.59
N GLY A 14 -3.62 -26.66 -3.22
CA GLY A 14 -4.55 -26.07 -4.18
C GLY A 14 -3.83 -25.13 -5.15
N LEU A 15 -2.91 -24.32 -4.64
CA LEU A 15 -2.09 -23.44 -5.47
C LEU A 15 -1.15 -24.24 -6.39
N GLN A 16 -0.57 -25.34 -5.91
CA GLN A 16 0.21 -26.27 -6.74
C GLN A 16 -0.64 -26.87 -7.87
N GLN A 17 -1.90 -27.25 -7.59
CA GLN A 17 -2.82 -27.78 -8.60
C GLN A 17 -3.17 -26.73 -9.66
N GLU A 18 -3.43 -25.49 -9.24
CA GLU A 18 -3.70 -24.37 -10.15
C GLU A 18 -2.51 -24.11 -11.07
N VAL A 19 -1.29 -23.97 -10.51
CA VAL A 19 -0.06 -23.78 -11.28
C VAL A 19 0.21 -24.97 -12.21
N ALA A 20 0.01 -26.21 -11.76
CA ALA A 20 0.19 -27.40 -12.60
C ALA A 20 -0.81 -27.46 -13.77
N ALA A 21 -2.04 -26.99 -13.58
CA ALA A 21 -3.02 -26.88 -14.66
C ALA A 21 -2.58 -25.86 -15.72
N PHE A 22 -2.09 -24.68 -15.30
CA PHE A 22 -1.56 -23.68 -16.23
C PHE A 22 -0.27 -24.15 -16.92
N ARG A 23 0.60 -24.88 -16.22
CA ARG A 23 1.76 -25.55 -16.81
C ARG A 23 1.35 -26.51 -17.93
N GLN A 24 0.33 -27.34 -17.70
CA GLN A 24 -0.17 -28.27 -18.71
C GLN A 24 -0.71 -27.53 -19.94
N LYS A 25 -1.47 -26.46 -19.72
CA LYS A 25 -1.93 -25.57 -20.80
C LYS A 25 -0.75 -24.95 -21.57
N ALA A 26 0.30 -24.52 -20.88
CA ALA A 26 1.49 -23.97 -21.51
C ALA A 26 2.21 -25.00 -22.40
N ILE A 27 2.25 -26.27 -22.01
CA ILE A 27 2.76 -27.36 -22.87
C ILE A 27 1.92 -27.47 -24.14
N GLU A 28 0.59 -27.46 -24.02
CA GLU A 28 -0.34 -27.61 -25.14
C GLU A 28 -0.29 -26.43 -26.12
N THR A 29 -0.02 -25.22 -25.62
CA THR A 29 0.05 -24.00 -26.43
C THR A 29 1.47 -23.55 -26.77
N ASN A 30 2.49 -24.35 -26.43
CA ASN A 30 3.91 -23.99 -26.59
C ASN A 30 4.26 -22.63 -25.92
N GLY A 31 3.74 -22.41 -24.71
CA GLY A 31 4.05 -21.29 -23.82
C GLY A 31 5.27 -21.54 -22.94
N ASP A 32 5.48 -20.66 -21.96
CA ASP A 32 6.63 -20.76 -21.04
C ASP A 32 6.37 -21.79 -19.93
N VAL A 33 6.87 -23.02 -20.13
CA VAL A 33 6.77 -24.10 -19.14
C VAL A 33 7.74 -23.90 -17.97
N ILE A 34 8.88 -23.23 -18.21
CA ILE A 34 9.94 -23.02 -17.22
C ILE A 34 9.42 -22.13 -16.09
N LEU A 35 8.67 -21.08 -16.45
CA LEU A 35 7.99 -20.20 -15.49
C LEU A 35 7.21 -21.00 -14.44
N PHE A 36 6.36 -21.93 -14.90
CA PHE A 36 5.51 -22.73 -14.01
C PHE A 36 6.30 -23.83 -13.28
N ASP A 37 7.33 -24.41 -13.90
CA ASP A 37 8.24 -25.34 -13.20
C ASP A 37 8.90 -24.66 -11.99
N CYS A 38 9.44 -23.45 -12.17
CA CYS A 38 10.01 -22.68 -11.08
C CYS A 38 8.98 -22.34 -9.98
N MET A 39 7.73 -22.02 -10.36
CA MET A 39 6.64 -21.80 -9.40
C MET A 39 6.36 -23.04 -8.54
N LEU A 40 6.29 -24.23 -9.15
CA LEU A 40 6.06 -25.50 -8.44
C LEU A 40 7.22 -25.86 -7.50
N GLU A 41 8.46 -25.64 -7.94
CA GLU A 41 9.65 -25.81 -7.09
C GLU A 41 9.62 -24.87 -5.89
N LEU A 42 9.22 -23.62 -6.07
CA LEU A 42 9.07 -22.66 -4.96
C LEU A 42 7.97 -23.06 -3.99
N LEU A 43 6.82 -23.55 -4.47
CA LEU A 43 5.77 -24.05 -3.57
C LEU A 43 6.25 -25.27 -2.77
N THR A 44 7.05 -26.15 -3.38
CA THR A 44 7.71 -27.26 -2.68
C THR A 44 8.67 -26.74 -1.61
N LEU A 45 9.42 -25.67 -1.90
CA LEU A 45 10.30 -25.03 -0.92
C LEU A 45 9.49 -24.45 0.26
N VAL A 46 8.32 -23.85 0.02
CA VAL A 46 7.45 -23.36 1.12
C VAL A 46 6.98 -24.52 2.00
N GLN A 47 6.66 -25.67 1.41
CA GLN A 47 6.31 -26.91 2.15
C GLN A 47 7.49 -27.41 3.00
N ASP A 48 8.70 -27.40 2.45
CA ASP A 48 9.93 -27.76 3.17
C ASP A 48 10.22 -26.79 4.32
N MET A 49 9.95 -25.49 4.15
CA MET A 49 10.07 -24.50 5.21
C MET A 49 9.05 -24.72 6.33
N CYS A 50 7.81 -25.10 6.01
CA CYS A 50 6.83 -25.51 7.01
C CYS A 50 7.35 -26.69 7.84
N LEU A 51 7.92 -27.71 7.20
CA LEU A 51 8.56 -28.85 7.87
C LEU A 51 9.75 -28.46 8.74
N TYR A 52 10.59 -27.57 8.23
CA TYR A 52 11.75 -27.08 8.95
C TYR A 52 11.34 -26.42 10.27
N TYR A 53 10.35 -25.53 10.24
CA TYR A 53 9.83 -24.89 11.45
C TYR A 53 8.99 -25.85 12.31
N ALA A 54 8.28 -26.81 11.73
CA ALA A 54 7.54 -27.82 12.48
C ALA A 54 8.49 -28.63 13.37
N LYS A 55 9.65 -29.04 12.83
CA LYS A 55 10.69 -29.75 13.58
C LYS A 55 11.26 -28.89 14.71
N GLN A 56 11.48 -27.60 14.47
CA GLN A 56 11.95 -26.68 15.51
C GLN A 56 10.92 -26.50 16.63
N ALA A 57 9.65 -26.27 16.29
CA ALA A 57 8.56 -26.14 17.23
C ALA A 57 8.42 -27.39 18.11
N LYS A 58 8.53 -28.58 17.51
CA LYS A 58 8.54 -29.85 18.24
C LYS A 58 9.71 -29.97 19.21
N ASN A 59 10.94 -29.70 18.75
CA ASN A 59 12.13 -29.76 19.62
C ASN A 59 12.01 -28.80 20.81
N LEU A 60 11.50 -27.59 20.57
CA LEU A 60 11.23 -26.62 21.63
C LEU A 60 10.17 -27.15 22.60
N ALA A 61 9.07 -27.71 22.10
CA ALA A 61 8.01 -28.30 22.93
C ALA A 61 8.51 -29.46 23.81
N ASP A 62 9.38 -30.32 23.26
CA ASP A 62 9.95 -31.46 23.98
C ASP A 62 10.84 -31.01 25.15
N SER A 63 11.55 -29.89 24.99
CA SER A 63 12.42 -29.30 26.02
C SER A 63 11.73 -28.29 26.95
N GLU A 64 10.48 -27.91 26.66
CA GLU A 64 9.76 -26.90 27.43
C GLU A 64 9.16 -27.48 28.72
N SER A 65 9.38 -26.75 29.82
CA SER A 65 8.92 -27.12 31.17
C SER A 65 7.57 -26.50 31.51
N ASN A 66 7.27 -25.32 30.98
CA ASN A 66 5.99 -24.67 31.18
C ASN A 66 4.90 -25.36 30.34
N ALA A 67 3.91 -25.96 31.00
CA ALA A 67 2.86 -26.74 30.34
C ALA A 67 2.06 -25.95 29.29
N VAL A 68 1.77 -24.67 29.56
CA VAL A 68 1.03 -23.80 28.63
C VAL A 68 1.87 -23.52 27.40
N ARG A 69 3.14 -23.13 27.58
CA ARG A 69 4.05 -22.86 26.46
C ARG A 69 4.32 -24.12 25.63
N LYS A 70 4.47 -25.28 26.28
CA LYS A 70 4.61 -26.57 25.63
C LYS A 70 3.42 -26.91 24.74
N GLN A 71 2.21 -26.64 25.21
CA GLN A 71 1.00 -26.84 24.41
C GLN A 71 0.96 -25.89 23.21
N GLN A 72 1.31 -24.60 23.38
CA GLN A 72 1.39 -23.65 22.28
C GLN A 72 2.39 -24.09 21.19
N LEU A 73 3.58 -24.55 21.58
CA LEU A 73 4.61 -25.05 20.65
C LEU A 73 4.17 -26.34 19.95
N THR A 74 3.46 -27.22 20.68
CA THR A 74 2.88 -28.44 20.12
C THR A 74 1.80 -28.10 19.08
N ASN A 75 0.92 -27.14 19.38
CA ASN A 75 -0.10 -26.66 18.44
C ASN A 75 0.54 -26.04 17.19
N MET A 76 1.61 -25.25 17.36
CA MET A 76 2.38 -24.68 16.24
C MET A 76 3.01 -25.78 15.36
N HIS A 77 3.61 -26.82 15.98
CA HIS A 77 4.11 -27.97 15.26
C HIS A 77 3.02 -28.66 14.42
N VAL A 78 1.86 -28.92 15.03
CA VAL A 78 0.72 -29.55 14.35
C VAL A 78 0.20 -28.69 13.21
N ALA A 79 0.07 -27.38 13.42
CA ALA A 79 -0.35 -26.44 12.39
C ALA A 79 0.61 -26.46 11.18
N LEU A 80 1.91 -26.39 11.43
CA LEU A 80 2.95 -26.38 10.39
C LEU A 80 3.01 -27.70 9.60
N GLU A 81 2.83 -28.84 10.25
CA GLU A 81 2.69 -30.14 9.56
C GLU A 81 1.45 -30.17 8.68
N TYR A 82 0.33 -29.59 9.13
CA TYR A 82 -0.95 -29.62 8.44
C TYR A 82 -1.00 -28.70 7.21
N ILE A 83 -0.61 -27.42 7.35
CA ILE A 83 -0.68 -26.44 6.24
C ILE A 83 0.27 -26.75 5.09
N ARG A 84 1.24 -27.65 5.31
CA ARG A 84 2.14 -28.14 4.28
C ARG A 84 1.35 -28.83 3.15
N ASP A 85 0.40 -29.68 3.50
CA ASP A 85 -0.31 -30.56 2.56
C ASP A 85 -1.84 -30.42 2.60
N HIS A 86 -2.36 -29.45 3.35
CA HIS A 86 -3.78 -29.12 3.41
C HIS A 86 -4.00 -27.59 3.42
N ALA A 87 -5.20 -27.16 3.04
CA ALA A 87 -5.63 -25.79 3.29
C ALA A 87 -5.86 -25.57 4.80
N PRO A 88 -5.51 -24.40 5.37
CA PRO A 88 -5.84 -24.04 6.75
C PRO A 88 -7.29 -24.31 7.13
N ARG A 89 -7.50 -24.85 8.33
CA ARG A 89 -8.83 -25.09 8.93
C ARG A 89 -9.07 -24.29 10.21
N THR A 90 -8.04 -23.59 10.71
CA THR A 90 -8.12 -22.72 11.90
C THR A 90 -7.47 -21.37 11.63
N MET A 91 -7.85 -20.36 12.39
CA MET A 91 -7.25 -19.01 12.35
C MET A 91 -5.72 -19.08 12.55
N ALA A 92 -5.26 -19.92 13.49
CA ALA A 92 -3.84 -20.09 13.76
C ALA A 92 -3.08 -20.66 12.56
N GLU A 93 -3.64 -21.67 11.88
CA GLU A 93 -3.05 -22.24 10.66
C GLU A 93 -3.05 -21.22 9.50
N GLY A 94 -4.12 -20.44 9.34
CA GLY A 94 -4.23 -19.41 8.31
C GLY A 94 -3.19 -18.30 8.48
N LEU A 95 -3.08 -17.76 9.69
CA LEU A 95 -2.05 -16.77 10.04
C LEU A 95 -0.63 -17.33 9.85
N GLN A 96 -0.40 -18.58 10.24
CA GLN A 96 0.90 -19.22 10.11
C GLN A 96 1.32 -19.40 8.65
N LEU A 97 0.38 -19.78 7.77
CA LEU A 97 0.61 -19.90 6.33
C LEU A 97 0.93 -18.55 5.70
N VAL A 98 0.10 -17.53 5.97
CA VAL A 98 0.32 -16.16 5.49
C VAL A 98 1.66 -15.63 5.96
N TRP A 99 2.04 -15.86 7.22
CA TRP A 99 3.32 -15.42 7.75
C TRP A 99 4.53 -16.06 7.06
N ILE A 100 4.52 -17.40 6.88
CA ILE A 100 5.63 -18.09 6.19
C ILE A 100 5.73 -17.65 4.74
N TYR A 101 4.60 -17.60 4.04
CA TYR A 101 4.57 -17.18 2.64
C TYR A 101 5.04 -15.74 2.49
N GLY A 102 4.56 -14.84 3.35
CA GLY A 102 4.95 -13.43 3.38
C GLY A 102 6.44 -13.27 3.63
N LEU A 103 7.01 -13.94 4.64
CA LEU A 103 8.43 -13.88 4.95
C LEU A 103 9.32 -14.36 3.78
N MET A 104 8.89 -15.39 3.06
CA MET A 104 9.61 -15.92 1.89
C MET A 104 9.47 -15.03 0.64
N THR A 105 8.39 -14.25 0.55
CA THR A 105 8.11 -13.30 -0.55
C THR A 105 8.67 -11.90 -0.30
N PRO A 106 9.50 -11.72 0.74
CA PRO A 106 9.60 -10.48 1.53
C PRO A 106 8.39 -9.53 1.46
N ALA A 107 7.18 -10.06 1.67
CA ALA A 107 5.97 -9.26 1.69
C ALA A 107 5.95 -8.35 2.93
N ILE A 108 5.82 -7.06 2.70
CA ILE A 108 5.61 -6.05 3.75
C ILE A 108 4.12 -5.73 3.91
N GLU A 109 3.32 -5.92 2.86
CA GLU A 109 1.89 -5.61 2.86
C GLU A 109 1.01 -6.83 3.11
N TYR A 110 0.14 -6.77 4.11
CA TYR A 110 -0.70 -7.89 4.55
C TYR A 110 -2.17 -7.75 4.16
N GLY A 111 -2.61 -6.58 3.72
CA GLY A 111 -3.91 -6.42 3.07
C GLY A 111 -5.09 -6.71 3.99
N ARG A 112 -6.15 -7.34 3.45
CA ARG A 112 -7.44 -7.52 4.12
C ARG A 112 -7.47 -8.69 5.10
N LEU A 113 -6.92 -8.48 6.29
CA LEU A 113 -6.92 -9.50 7.35
C LEU A 113 -8.33 -10.03 7.65
N ASP A 114 -9.33 -9.16 7.61
CA ASP A 114 -10.72 -9.53 7.88
C ASP A 114 -11.32 -10.46 6.81
N GLU A 115 -10.78 -10.49 5.60
CA GLU A 115 -11.20 -11.40 4.54
C GLU A 115 -10.53 -12.77 4.67
N TYR A 116 -9.19 -12.83 4.58
CA TYR A 116 -8.49 -14.12 4.50
C TYR A 116 -8.43 -14.88 5.83
N ILE A 117 -8.71 -14.22 6.96
CA ILE A 117 -8.84 -14.87 8.28
C ILE A 117 -10.29 -14.93 8.78
N GLY A 118 -11.18 -14.04 8.34
CA GLY A 118 -12.50 -13.86 8.94
C GLY A 118 -13.33 -15.15 9.03
N ASP A 119 -13.35 -15.94 7.96
CA ASP A 119 -14.07 -17.23 7.93
C ASP A 119 -13.48 -18.26 8.91
N LEU A 120 -12.14 -18.32 9.01
CA LEU A 120 -11.45 -19.23 9.94
C LEU A 120 -11.67 -18.83 11.40
N TYR A 121 -11.61 -17.52 11.69
CA TYR A 121 -11.88 -16.98 13.02
C TYR A 121 -13.30 -17.34 13.47
N VAL A 122 -14.31 -17.07 12.63
CA VAL A 122 -15.70 -17.36 12.98
C VAL A 122 -15.94 -18.84 13.22
N SER A 123 -15.41 -19.70 12.34
CA SER A 123 -15.48 -21.15 12.50
C SER A 123 -14.82 -21.62 13.81
N ASP A 124 -13.67 -21.07 14.18
CA ASP A 124 -12.99 -21.39 15.44
C ASP A 124 -13.80 -20.99 16.68
N ILE A 125 -14.47 -19.84 16.65
CA ILE A 125 -15.34 -19.39 17.76
C ILE A 125 -16.57 -20.30 17.88
N GLU A 126 -17.24 -20.59 16.75
CA GLU A 126 -18.50 -21.35 16.75
C GLU A 126 -18.30 -22.83 17.13
N GLU A 127 -17.15 -23.39 16.79
CA GLU A 127 -16.79 -24.76 17.16
C GLU A 127 -16.09 -24.84 18.52
N GLY A 128 -15.90 -23.71 19.21
CA GLY A 128 -15.29 -23.64 20.54
C GLY A 128 -13.80 -24.00 20.55
N ARG A 129 -13.11 -23.84 19.42
CA ARG A 129 -11.65 -24.03 19.31
C ARG A 129 -10.87 -22.85 19.87
N LEU A 130 -11.44 -21.64 19.75
CA LEU A 130 -10.90 -20.42 20.31
C LEU A 130 -11.96 -19.68 21.11
N THR A 131 -11.51 -18.98 22.14
CA THR A 131 -12.23 -17.86 22.74
C THR A 131 -11.87 -16.56 22.01
N GLU A 132 -12.69 -15.52 22.19
CA GLU A 132 -12.38 -14.18 21.62
C GLU A 132 -11.05 -13.63 22.15
N ASP A 133 -10.75 -13.82 23.44
CA ASP A 133 -9.48 -13.39 24.05
C ASP A 133 -8.27 -14.11 23.42
N GLU A 134 -8.39 -15.41 23.14
CA GLU A 134 -7.32 -16.17 22.46
C GLU A 134 -7.13 -15.73 21.02
N ALA A 135 -8.21 -15.40 20.30
CA ALA A 135 -8.14 -14.84 18.96
C ALA A 135 -7.43 -13.47 18.97
N VAL A 136 -7.74 -12.61 19.94
CA VAL A 136 -7.05 -11.32 20.13
C VAL A 136 -5.55 -11.55 20.39
N GLU A 137 -5.16 -12.50 21.23
CA GLU A 137 -3.73 -12.79 21.46
C GLU A 137 -3.00 -13.29 20.21
N LEU A 138 -3.66 -14.12 19.38
CA LEU A 138 -3.10 -14.54 18.09
C LEU A 138 -2.90 -13.35 17.14
N THR A 139 -3.89 -12.47 17.01
CA THR A 139 -3.77 -11.27 16.18
C THR A 139 -2.70 -10.31 16.70
N LYS A 140 -2.60 -10.13 18.02
CA LYS A 140 -1.52 -9.34 18.64
C LYS A 140 -0.15 -9.93 18.33
N SER A 141 -0.01 -11.26 18.35
CA SER A 141 1.24 -11.92 17.96
C SER A 141 1.58 -11.65 16.51
N PHE A 142 0.60 -11.73 15.60
CA PHE A 142 0.80 -11.43 14.18
C PHE A 142 1.22 -9.97 13.96
N PHE A 143 0.59 -9.02 14.65
CA PHE A 143 0.93 -7.60 14.54
C PHE A 143 2.36 -7.32 15.01
N ARG A 144 2.79 -7.93 16.13
CA ARG A 144 4.17 -7.82 16.60
C ARG A 144 5.19 -8.46 15.66
N LEU A 145 4.80 -9.51 14.94
CA LEU A 145 5.66 -10.11 13.92
C LEU A 145 5.85 -9.15 12.75
N ILE A 146 4.78 -8.48 12.30
CA ILE A 146 4.86 -7.45 11.24
C ILE A 146 5.72 -6.28 11.71
N ASP A 147 5.55 -5.83 12.95
CA ASP A 147 6.41 -4.78 13.53
C ASP A 147 7.88 -5.17 13.61
N HIS A 148 8.17 -6.45 13.89
CA HIS A 148 9.54 -6.95 13.91
C HIS A 148 10.19 -7.05 12.51
N LEU A 149 9.44 -6.84 11.42
CA LEU A 149 10.05 -6.64 10.10
C LEU A 149 10.84 -5.32 10.03
N ASP A 150 10.64 -4.41 11.00
CA ASP A 150 11.36 -3.14 11.14
C ASP A 150 11.30 -2.31 9.85
N CYS A 151 10.14 -2.35 9.19
CA CYS A 151 9.87 -1.56 8.00
C CYS A 151 9.51 -0.13 8.42
N GLU A 152 10.19 0.87 7.86
CA GLU A 152 10.00 2.25 8.28
C GLU A 152 8.69 2.86 7.75
N THR A 153 8.19 2.39 6.60
CA THR A 153 7.16 3.08 5.80
C THR A 153 5.94 2.23 5.45
N ASP A 154 6.07 0.90 5.47
CA ASP A 154 5.09 -0.03 4.93
C ASP A 154 4.78 -1.16 5.93
N GLY A 155 3.67 -1.88 5.76
CA GLY A 155 3.23 -2.82 6.78
C GLY A 155 1.73 -2.82 7.02
N ARG A 156 0.90 -2.72 5.98
CA ARG A 156 -0.50 -2.39 6.16
C ARG A 156 -1.38 -3.61 6.38
N ILE A 157 -2.27 -3.47 7.36
CA ILE A 157 -3.43 -4.34 7.56
C ILE A 157 -4.68 -3.48 7.41
N ILE A 158 -5.61 -3.96 6.60
CA ILE A 158 -6.87 -3.30 6.28
C ILE A 158 -8.00 -4.18 6.79
N VAL A 159 -9.01 -3.52 7.35
CA VAL A 159 -10.28 -4.13 7.73
C VAL A 159 -11.45 -3.22 7.33
N GLY A 160 -12.65 -3.77 7.24
CA GLY A 160 -13.87 -3.03 6.96
C GLY A 160 -13.99 -2.59 5.50
N GLY A 161 -14.99 -1.76 5.21
CA GLY A 161 -15.27 -1.22 3.88
C GLY A 161 -16.13 -2.12 3.00
N TYR A 162 -16.40 -1.65 1.78
CA TYR A 162 -17.11 -2.42 0.74
C TYR A 162 -16.18 -3.48 0.09
N GLY A 163 -16.72 -4.24 -0.87
CA GLY A 163 -15.97 -5.22 -1.65
C GLY A 163 -15.55 -6.49 -0.90
N ARG A 164 -16.08 -6.72 0.31
CA ARG A 164 -15.83 -7.94 1.12
C ARG A 164 -16.65 -9.10 0.60
N ARG A 165 -16.03 -10.27 0.45
CA ARG A 165 -16.67 -11.52 0.04
C ARG A 165 -17.63 -12.01 1.13
N ASN A 166 -17.27 -11.85 2.40
CA ASN A 166 -18.13 -12.24 3.52
C ASN A 166 -18.16 -11.15 4.62
N PRO A 167 -18.96 -10.08 4.43
CA PRO A 167 -19.02 -8.96 5.38
C PRO A 167 -19.38 -9.37 6.80
N GLU A 168 -20.24 -10.38 7.00
CA GLU A 168 -20.68 -10.83 8.33
C GLU A 168 -19.51 -11.40 9.14
N ASN A 169 -18.74 -12.32 8.56
CA ASN A 169 -17.58 -12.89 9.23
C ASN A 169 -16.45 -11.87 9.35
N ALA A 170 -16.26 -11.04 8.32
CA ALA A 170 -15.25 -9.99 8.31
C ALA A 170 -15.52 -8.94 9.40
N ASP A 171 -16.76 -8.52 9.63
CA ASP A 171 -17.13 -7.56 10.68
C ASP A 171 -16.81 -8.09 12.09
N ARG A 172 -17.01 -9.39 12.33
CA ARG A 172 -16.61 -10.02 13.61
C ARG A 172 -15.09 -10.02 13.76
N MET A 173 -14.34 -10.32 12.70
CA MET A 173 -12.87 -10.25 12.71
C MET A 173 -12.35 -8.82 12.84
N CYS A 174 -13.07 -7.81 12.32
CA CYS A 174 -12.73 -6.39 12.50
C CYS A 174 -12.64 -6.03 13.98
N LEU A 175 -13.59 -6.48 14.81
CA LEU A 175 -13.59 -6.21 16.24
C LEU A 175 -12.35 -6.77 16.95
N VAL A 176 -11.98 -8.02 16.61
CA VAL A 176 -10.77 -8.68 17.13
C VAL A 176 -9.51 -7.92 16.70
N ALA A 177 -9.43 -7.52 15.43
CA ALA A 177 -8.28 -6.81 14.90
C ALA A 177 -8.13 -5.39 15.48
N ILE A 178 -9.24 -4.68 15.67
CA ILE A 178 -9.27 -3.37 16.33
C ILE A 178 -8.80 -3.50 17.79
N GLU A 179 -9.25 -4.53 18.51
CA GLU A 179 -8.83 -4.75 19.89
C GLU A 179 -7.33 -5.11 19.98
N ALA A 180 -6.83 -5.93 19.05
CA ALA A 180 -5.40 -6.20 18.94
C ALA A 180 -4.59 -4.93 18.67
N CYS A 181 -5.04 -4.09 17.73
CA CYS A 181 -4.44 -2.79 17.42
C CYS A 181 -4.39 -1.88 18.67
N ARG A 182 -5.51 -1.82 19.43
CA ARG A 182 -5.61 -1.04 20.66
C ARG A 182 -4.58 -1.46 21.72
N GLN A 183 -4.23 -2.75 21.76
CA GLN A 183 -3.34 -3.32 22.77
C GLN A 183 -1.85 -3.35 22.37
N VAL A 184 -1.51 -3.56 21.10
CA VAL A 184 -0.10 -3.69 20.64
C VAL A 184 0.63 -2.35 20.70
N LYS A 185 -0.02 -1.23 20.34
CA LYS A 185 0.52 0.14 20.43
C LYS A 185 1.88 0.36 19.73
N GLU A 186 2.21 -0.47 18.76
CA GLU A 186 3.41 -0.31 17.94
C GLU A 186 3.09 0.49 16.67
N VAL A 187 4.14 0.87 15.92
CA VAL A 187 4.02 1.63 14.68
C VAL A 187 3.54 0.74 13.54
N LEU A 188 3.81 -0.56 13.60
CA LEU A 188 3.30 -1.52 12.65
C LEU A 188 2.40 -2.58 13.31
N PRO A 189 1.46 -3.18 12.57
CA PRO A 189 1.09 -2.82 11.20
C PRO A 189 0.46 -1.41 11.14
N GLN A 190 0.54 -0.76 9.98
CA GLN A 190 -0.26 0.44 9.71
C GLN A 190 -1.73 0.04 9.62
N PHE A 191 -2.40 0.00 10.76
CA PHE A 191 -3.73 -0.56 10.84
C PHE A 191 -4.77 0.42 10.28
N THR A 192 -5.56 -0.04 9.31
CA THR A 192 -6.49 0.77 8.54
C THR A 192 -7.90 0.24 8.68
N LEU A 193 -8.85 1.12 9.00
CA LEU A 193 -10.28 0.86 8.89
C LEU A 193 -10.81 1.60 7.67
N ARG A 194 -11.23 0.83 6.66
CA ARG A 194 -12.17 1.33 5.65
C ARG A 194 -13.56 1.31 6.24
N PHE A 195 -14.29 2.41 6.14
CA PHE A 195 -15.63 2.56 6.71
C PHE A 195 -16.59 3.19 5.70
N ASN A 196 -17.87 2.92 5.88
CA ASN A 196 -18.97 3.43 5.10
C ASN A 196 -20.22 3.55 5.99
N LYS A 197 -21.32 4.07 5.42
CA LYS A 197 -22.63 4.17 6.07
C LYS A 197 -23.20 2.85 6.60
N ASP A 198 -22.76 1.71 6.06
CA ASP A 198 -23.24 0.37 6.44
C ASP A 198 -22.32 -0.30 7.48
N THR A 199 -21.25 0.37 7.91
CA THR A 199 -20.30 -0.14 8.92
C THR A 199 -21.02 -0.35 10.25
N PRO A 200 -20.90 -1.53 10.89
CA PRO A 200 -21.55 -1.79 12.17
C PRO A 200 -21.17 -0.77 13.23
N ALA A 201 -22.16 -0.35 14.02
CA ALA A 201 -21.96 0.65 15.07
C ALA A 201 -20.88 0.22 16.07
N GLU A 202 -20.77 -1.08 16.35
CA GLU A 202 -19.78 -1.65 17.27
C GLU A 202 -18.35 -1.54 16.73
N VAL A 203 -18.15 -1.82 15.44
CA VAL A 203 -16.85 -1.65 14.74
C VAL A 203 -16.44 -0.17 14.75
N TRP A 204 -17.38 0.72 14.40
CA TRP A 204 -17.14 2.15 14.42
C TRP A 204 -16.77 2.65 15.83
N GLN A 205 -17.56 2.30 16.84
CA GLN A 205 -17.27 2.69 18.23
C GLN A 205 -15.95 2.11 18.73
N ALA A 206 -15.59 0.87 18.37
CA ALA A 206 -14.29 0.30 18.71
C ALA A 206 -13.14 1.09 18.09
N SER A 207 -13.27 1.49 16.83
CA SER A 207 -12.28 2.33 16.15
C SER A 207 -12.11 3.70 16.81
N GLN A 208 -13.22 4.33 17.24
CA GLN A 208 -13.19 5.61 17.94
C GLN A 208 -12.50 5.48 19.30
N ARG A 209 -12.81 4.42 20.06
CA ARG A 209 -12.14 4.15 21.35
C ARG A 209 -10.64 4.02 21.21
N CYS A 210 -10.13 3.36 20.16
CA CYS A 210 -8.69 3.29 19.91
C CYS A 210 -8.07 4.69 19.79
N ILE A 211 -8.67 5.56 18.97
CA ILE A 211 -8.18 6.92 18.75
C ILE A 211 -8.30 7.75 20.04
N GLU A 212 -9.42 7.65 20.76
CA GLU A 212 -9.65 8.34 22.04
C GLU A 212 -8.61 7.98 23.11
N GLU A 213 -8.12 6.74 23.12
CA GLU A 213 -7.06 6.27 24.00
C GLU A 213 -5.64 6.69 23.58
N GLY A 214 -5.52 7.54 22.55
CA GLY A 214 -4.26 8.06 22.03
C GLY A 214 -3.46 7.04 21.23
N ARG A 215 -4.13 6.09 20.56
CA ARG A 215 -3.48 5.20 19.58
C ARG A 215 -3.33 5.94 18.25
N THR A 216 -2.25 5.64 17.52
CA THR A 216 -2.00 6.16 16.17
C THR A 216 -3.04 5.66 15.16
N TYR A 217 -3.52 4.43 15.37
CA TYR A 217 -4.41 3.70 14.47
C TYR A 217 -5.77 3.42 15.11
N PRO A 218 -6.84 3.15 14.32
CA PRO A 218 -6.84 2.98 12.85
C PRO A 218 -6.70 4.27 12.05
N LEU A 219 -6.05 4.17 10.88
CA LEU A 219 -6.25 5.13 9.78
C LEU A 219 -7.67 4.95 9.22
N LEU A 220 -8.41 6.03 9.06
CA LEU A 220 -9.82 5.98 8.66
C LEU A 220 -9.99 6.36 7.18
N TYR A 221 -10.51 5.44 6.37
CA TYR A 221 -10.78 5.63 4.95
C TYR A 221 -12.29 5.57 4.69
N ASN A 222 -12.88 6.66 4.20
CA ASN A 222 -14.32 6.75 3.96
C ASN A 222 -14.68 6.26 2.56
N ASP A 223 -15.17 5.04 2.46
CA ASP A 223 -15.57 4.39 1.21
C ASP A 223 -16.74 5.11 0.51
N ASP A 224 -17.64 5.80 1.24
CA ASP A 224 -18.75 6.54 0.62
C ASP A 224 -18.27 7.73 -0.22
N VAL A 225 -17.04 8.21 0.03
CA VAL A 225 -16.37 9.26 -0.74
C VAL A 225 -15.32 8.68 -1.67
N LEU A 226 -14.51 7.75 -1.15
CA LEU A 226 -13.37 7.21 -1.87
C LEU A 226 -13.78 6.29 -3.02
N VAL A 227 -14.78 5.43 -2.86
CA VAL A 227 -15.20 4.53 -3.95
C VAL A 227 -15.65 5.32 -5.18
N PRO A 228 -16.55 6.31 -5.08
CA PRO A 228 -16.87 7.19 -6.23
C PRO A 228 -15.65 7.93 -6.79
N GLY A 229 -14.73 8.40 -5.92
CA GLY A 229 -13.51 9.08 -6.34
C GLY A 229 -12.56 8.17 -7.13
N VAL A 230 -12.41 6.92 -6.70
CA VAL A 230 -11.59 5.90 -7.37
C VAL A 230 -12.21 5.50 -8.70
N MET A 231 -13.54 5.35 -8.78
CA MET A 231 -14.24 5.11 -10.04
C MET A 231 -13.92 6.19 -11.07
N GLU A 232 -14.02 7.47 -10.68
CA GLU A 232 -13.72 8.60 -11.57
C GLU A 232 -12.23 8.66 -11.93
N ALA A 233 -11.35 8.59 -10.93
CA ALA A 233 -9.91 8.78 -11.12
C ALA A 233 -9.28 7.69 -12.00
N PHE A 234 -9.71 6.44 -11.83
CA PHE A 234 -9.17 5.29 -12.56
C PHE A 234 -10.06 4.85 -13.73
N SER A 235 -11.22 5.49 -13.93
CA SER A 235 -12.20 5.11 -14.94
C SER A 235 -12.62 3.64 -14.85
N VAL A 236 -12.85 3.15 -13.64
CA VAL A 236 -13.27 1.76 -13.36
C VAL A 236 -14.71 1.70 -12.86
N ASP A 237 -15.34 0.53 -13.00
CA ASP A 237 -16.65 0.31 -12.41
C ASP A 237 -16.60 0.25 -10.88
N ARG A 238 -17.78 0.28 -10.27
CA ARG A 238 -17.90 0.25 -8.82
C ARG A 238 -17.34 -1.03 -8.20
N GLN A 239 -17.53 -2.18 -8.86
CA GLN A 239 -17.08 -3.46 -8.31
C GLN A 239 -15.55 -3.47 -8.17
N ARG A 240 -14.82 -3.00 -9.20
CA ARG A 240 -13.37 -2.83 -9.14
C ARG A 240 -12.98 -1.74 -8.16
N ALA A 241 -13.67 -0.61 -8.15
CA ALA A 241 -13.37 0.47 -7.21
C ALA A 241 -13.50 0.03 -5.75
N GLU A 242 -14.45 -0.85 -5.40
CA GLU A 242 -14.61 -1.37 -4.04
C GLU A 242 -13.45 -2.27 -3.57
N THR A 243 -12.65 -2.82 -4.49
CA THR A 243 -11.45 -3.60 -4.16
C THR A 243 -10.22 -2.73 -3.92
N TYR A 244 -10.38 -1.40 -3.82
CA TYR A 244 -9.23 -0.53 -3.61
C TYR A 244 -8.55 -0.80 -2.26
N MET A 245 -7.23 -0.70 -2.24
CA MET A 245 -6.40 -0.90 -1.07
C MET A 245 -5.39 0.23 -1.03
N PRO A 246 -5.36 1.05 0.04
CA PRO A 246 -4.27 1.98 0.22
C PRO A 246 -2.99 1.17 0.44
N LEU A 247 -2.01 1.29 -0.44
CA LEU A 247 -0.64 0.81 -0.25
C LEU A 247 0.11 1.81 0.65
N GLY A 248 1.12 1.35 1.41
CA GLY A 248 2.12 2.22 2.04
C GLY A 248 1.54 3.48 2.70
N CYS A 249 1.91 4.64 2.17
CA CYS A 249 1.48 5.95 2.67
C CYS A 249 0.02 6.30 2.32
N GLY A 250 -0.52 5.74 1.25
CA GLY A 250 -1.92 5.90 0.86
C GLY A 250 -2.20 5.82 -0.64
N GLU A 251 -1.26 5.30 -1.43
CA GLU A 251 -1.39 5.07 -2.86
C GLU A 251 -2.54 4.09 -3.11
N ILE A 252 -3.37 4.33 -4.12
CA ILE A 252 -4.53 3.49 -4.38
C ILE A 252 -4.15 2.38 -5.36
N GLU A 253 -4.16 1.13 -4.87
CA GLU A 253 -4.09 -0.08 -5.69
C GLU A 253 -5.44 -0.82 -5.65
N PHE A 254 -5.65 -1.75 -6.58
CA PHE A 254 -6.73 -2.73 -6.55
C PHE A 254 -6.18 -4.07 -6.06
N ASP A 255 -6.85 -4.64 -5.08
CA ASP A 255 -6.49 -5.91 -4.43
C ASP A 255 -6.10 -6.99 -5.47
N HIS A 256 -4.88 -7.52 -5.33
CA HIS A 256 -4.22 -8.51 -6.20
C HIS A 256 -4.34 -8.32 -7.73
N TYR A 257 -4.77 -7.15 -8.20
CA TYR A 257 -5.12 -6.89 -9.60
C TYR A 257 -4.22 -5.85 -10.24
N SER A 258 -3.87 -4.80 -9.49
CA SER A 258 -2.97 -3.77 -9.96
C SER A 258 -1.71 -3.66 -9.14
N ILE A 259 -0.65 -3.20 -9.78
CA ILE A 259 0.57 -2.77 -9.11
C ILE A 259 0.94 -1.38 -9.64
N GLY A 260 1.25 -0.46 -8.74
CA GLY A 260 1.72 0.88 -9.07
C GLY A 260 2.75 1.33 -8.04
N SER A 261 3.99 0.85 -8.17
CA SER A 261 5.04 1.18 -7.21
C SER A 261 5.45 2.66 -7.29
N PRO A 262 5.59 3.36 -6.16
CA PRO A 262 5.97 4.77 -6.14
C PRO A 262 7.47 4.92 -6.48
N ASN A 263 7.77 5.03 -7.77
CA ASN A 263 9.14 5.00 -8.30
C ASN A 263 9.71 6.38 -8.62
N GLY A 264 8.90 7.43 -8.44
CA GLY A 264 9.29 8.79 -8.76
C GLY A 264 8.66 9.80 -7.82
N SER A 265 9.47 10.74 -7.34
CA SER A 265 9.00 11.80 -6.44
C SER A 265 9.34 13.18 -7.01
N MET A 266 8.39 14.10 -6.94
CA MET A 266 8.57 15.48 -7.39
C MET A 266 8.06 16.48 -6.37
N ASN A 267 8.73 17.63 -6.28
CA ASN A 267 8.28 18.73 -5.44
C ASN A 267 7.69 19.85 -6.30
N THR A 268 6.38 20.02 -6.24
CA THR A 268 5.63 20.99 -7.06
C THR A 268 5.95 22.45 -6.70
N LEU A 269 6.40 22.71 -5.46
CA LEU A 269 6.92 24.02 -5.05
C LEU A 269 8.31 24.28 -5.65
N LYS A 270 9.18 23.26 -5.72
CA LYS A 270 10.47 23.40 -6.39
C LYS A 270 10.29 23.70 -7.88
N ILE A 271 9.35 23.02 -8.53
CA ILE A 271 8.99 23.26 -9.93
C ILE A 271 8.45 24.70 -10.10
N LEU A 272 7.71 25.22 -9.12
CA LEU A 272 7.26 26.62 -9.13
C LEU A 272 8.45 27.59 -9.07
N GLU A 273 9.45 27.33 -8.24
CA GLU A 273 10.68 28.15 -8.20
C GLU A 273 11.37 28.18 -9.56
N LEU A 274 11.49 27.04 -10.23
CA LEU A 274 12.08 26.94 -11.57
C LEU A 274 11.27 27.74 -12.59
N ALA A 275 9.94 27.60 -12.58
CA ALA A 275 9.05 28.35 -13.47
C ALA A 275 9.18 29.87 -13.26
N MET A 276 9.29 30.33 -12.02
CA MET A 276 9.53 31.75 -11.70
C MET A 276 10.82 32.29 -12.32
N ARG A 277 11.81 31.43 -12.54
CA ARG A 277 13.14 31.77 -13.07
C ARG A 277 13.32 31.35 -14.54
N GLY A 278 12.25 31.01 -15.25
CA GLY A 278 12.33 30.57 -16.65
C GLY A 278 13.06 29.24 -16.86
N GLY A 279 13.08 28.37 -15.84
CA GLY A 279 13.75 27.07 -15.84
C GLY A 279 15.16 27.04 -15.26
N TYR A 280 15.67 28.18 -14.79
CA TYR A 280 17.02 28.29 -14.23
C TYR A 280 17.06 27.95 -12.73
N GLU A 281 17.97 27.06 -12.35
CA GLU A 281 18.25 26.68 -10.97
C GLU A 281 19.49 27.41 -10.43
N PRO A 282 19.36 28.30 -9.45
CA PRO A 282 20.49 29.09 -8.97
C PRO A 282 21.53 28.30 -8.18
N MET A 283 21.14 27.21 -7.50
CA MET A 283 22.08 26.44 -6.67
C MET A 283 23.07 25.63 -7.49
N THR A 284 22.59 24.97 -8.55
CA THR A 284 23.43 24.19 -9.48
C THR A 284 23.92 25.03 -10.66
N GLN A 285 23.33 26.21 -10.87
CA GLN A 285 23.54 27.06 -12.04
C GLN A 285 23.16 26.39 -13.37
N TRP A 286 22.26 25.41 -13.33
CA TRP A 286 21.79 24.68 -14.51
C TRP A 286 20.42 25.16 -14.96
N THR A 287 20.10 24.94 -16.23
CA THR A 287 18.71 25.02 -16.70
C THR A 287 18.11 23.64 -16.56
N LEU A 288 17.21 23.47 -15.57
CA LEU A 288 16.61 22.18 -15.22
C LEU A 288 15.20 22.00 -15.77
N GLY A 289 14.50 23.10 -16.07
CA GLY A 289 13.15 23.07 -16.64
C GLY A 289 13.08 23.62 -18.07
N PRO A 290 11.91 23.54 -18.72
CA PRO A 290 11.65 24.21 -19.99
C PRO A 290 12.06 25.68 -20.00
N LYS A 291 12.59 26.16 -21.12
CA LYS A 291 12.90 27.59 -21.30
C LYS A 291 11.61 28.38 -21.50
N THR A 292 11.12 28.98 -20.42
CA THR A 292 9.94 29.86 -20.41
C THR A 292 10.34 31.27 -20.02
N LYS A 293 9.42 32.24 -20.14
CA LYS A 293 9.65 33.56 -19.55
C LYS A 293 9.70 33.44 -18.02
N PRO A 294 10.60 34.16 -17.33
CA PRO A 294 10.55 34.29 -15.88
C PRO A 294 9.31 35.09 -15.45
N LEU A 295 8.98 35.02 -14.16
CA LEU A 295 7.82 35.72 -13.58
C LEU A 295 7.87 37.24 -13.83
N SER A 296 9.06 37.83 -13.79
CA SER A 296 9.30 39.26 -14.05
C SER A 296 8.97 39.71 -15.48
N GLU A 297 8.92 38.78 -16.44
CA GLU A 297 8.56 39.08 -17.83
C GLU A 297 7.10 38.72 -18.18
N CYS A 298 6.33 38.21 -17.22
CA CYS A 298 4.93 37.84 -17.43
C CYS A 298 3.99 39.05 -17.27
N HIS A 299 3.00 39.18 -18.15
CA HIS A 299 2.03 40.28 -18.15
C HIS A 299 0.74 39.94 -17.37
N SER A 300 0.50 38.65 -17.09
CA SER A 300 -0.68 38.18 -16.34
C SER A 300 -0.36 36.96 -15.49
N PHE A 301 -1.19 36.71 -14.49
CA PHE A 301 -1.11 35.49 -13.69
C PHE A 301 -1.38 34.25 -14.53
N GLU A 302 -2.31 34.32 -15.48
CA GLU A 302 -2.69 33.22 -16.36
C GLU A 302 -1.52 32.83 -17.29
N GLU A 303 -0.77 33.81 -17.81
CA GLU A 303 0.47 33.57 -18.58
C GLU A 303 1.49 32.84 -17.70
N PHE A 304 1.76 33.34 -16.49
CA PHE A 304 2.69 32.68 -15.57
C PHE A 304 2.24 31.27 -15.17
N LEU A 305 0.96 31.08 -14.85
CA LEU A 305 0.39 29.79 -14.50
C LEU A 305 0.52 28.79 -15.67
N SER A 306 0.39 29.27 -16.91
CA SER A 306 0.61 28.44 -18.09
C SER A 306 2.06 27.94 -18.18
N TYR A 307 3.04 28.77 -17.83
CA TYR A 307 4.44 28.35 -17.78
C TYR A 307 4.69 27.38 -16.65
N TYR A 308 4.16 27.62 -15.45
CA TYR A 308 4.25 26.66 -14.36
C TYR A 308 3.69 25.28 -14.75
N LYS A 309 2.55 25.24 -15.43
CA LYS A 309 1.98 23.98 -15.96
C LYS A 309 2.88 23.32 -17.00
N GLN A 310 3.55 24.09 -17.86
CA GLN A 310 4.54 23.53 -18.81
C GLN A 310 5.72 22.89 -18.08
N HIS A 311 6.23 23.54 -17.03
CA HIS A 311 7.28 22.96 -16.18
C HIS A 311 6.80 21.67 -15.50
N LEU A 312 5.61 21.68 -14.87
CA LEU A 312 5.02 20.48 -14.26
C LEU A 312 4.88 19.33 -15.26
N THR A 313 4.35 19.62 -16.46
CA THR A 313 4.13 18.61 -17.50
C THR A 313 5.45 17.96 -17.91
N ALA A 314 6.50 18.76 -18.17
CA ALA A 314 7.80 18.23 -18.56
C ALA A 314 8.42 17.30 -17.49
N TYR A 315 8.25 17.63 -16.21
CA TYR A 315 8.74 16.78 -15.11
C TYR A 315 7.90 15.50 -14.95
N ILE A 316 6.57 15.60 -15.06
CA ILE A 316 5.67 14.44 -15.00
C ILE A 316 5.97 13.47 -16.15
N GLU A 317 6.13 13.97 -17.37
CA GLU A 317 6.47 13.15 -18.55
C GLU A 317 7.82 12.44 -18.36
N ALA A 318 8.85 13.16 -17.89
CA ALA A 318 10.16 12.57 -17.64
C ALA A 318 10.15 11.48 -16.56
N GLN A 319 9.33 11.65 -15.52
CA GLN A 319 9.16 10.62 -14.47
C GLN A 319 8.37 9.42 -14.98
N ALA A 320 7.34 9.63 -15.82
CA ALA A 320 6.60 8.53 -16.43
C ALA A 320 7.50 7.68 -17.37
N ASP A 321 8.37 8.33 -18.15
CA ASP A 321 9.37 7.64 -18.98
C ASP A 321 10.36 6.82 -18.12
N PHE A 322 10.78 7.39 -17.00
CA PHE A 322 11.67 6.71 -16.05
C PHE A 322 11.00 5.49 -15.40
N GLU A 323 9.76 5.63 -14.94
CA GLU A 323 9.00 4.53 -14.34
C GLU A 323 8.76 3.39 -15.34
N ALA A 324 8.40 3.72 -16.58
CA ALA A 324 8.26 2.72 -17.64
C ALA A 324 9.58 1.96 -17.90
N TYR A 325 10.70 2.67 -17.91
CA TYR A 325 12.03 2.08 -18.04
C TYR A 325 12.36 1.14 -16.87
N GLU A 326 12.04 1.53 -15.64
CA GLU A 326 12.27 0.70 -14.45
C GLU A 326 11.48 -0.61 -14.50
N TYR A 327 10.21 -0.59 -14.88
CA TYR A 327 9.43 -1.81 -15.05
C TYR A 327 9.98 -2.70 -16.17
N GLU A 328 10.40 -2.12 -17.30
CA GLU A 328 10.99 -2.88 -18.41
C GLU A 328 12.27 -3.61 -17.98
N ILE A 329 13.19 -2.92 -17.30
CA ILE A 329 14.44 -3.52 -16.84
C ILE A 329 14.18 -4.54 -15.74
N THR A 330 13.34 -4.19 -14.77
CA THR A 330 12.96 -5.07 -13.66
C THR A 330 12.32 -6.36 -14.16
N GLY A 331 11.37 -6.29 -15.09
CA GLY A 331 10.72 -7.46 -15.68
C GLY A 331 11.69 -8.40 -16.42
N LYS A 332 12.78 -7.87 -17.00
CA LYS A 332 13.82 -8.69 -17.66
C LYS A 332 14.74 -9.43 -16.69
N ILE A 333 14.93 -8.92 -15.48
CA ILE A 333 15.91 -9.45 -14.52
C ILE A 333 15.27 -10.17 -13.34
N HIS A 334 14.01 -9.86 -13.01
CA HIS A 334 13.37 -10.37 -11.81
C HIS A 334 11.88 -10.70 -12.02
N PRO A 335 11.50 -11.98 -11.96
CA PRO A 335 10.13 -12.41 -12.24
C PRO A 335 9.19 -12.42 -11.01
N PHE A 336 9.71 -12.17 -9.80
CA PHE A 336 8.94 -12.13 -8.53
C PHE A 336 7.97 -13.31 -8.39
N MET A 337 8.45 -14.55 -8.55
CA MET A 337 7.59 -15.72 -8.76
C MET A 337 6.48 -15.91 -7.71
N MET A 338 6.79 -15.71 -6.42
CA MET A 338 5.80 -15.84 -5.35
C MET A 338 4.72 -14.75 -5.45
N VAL A 339 5.11 -13.50 -5.77
CA VAL A 339 4.14 -12.44 -6.07
C VAL A 339 3.31 -12.78 -7.31
N THR A 340 3.98 -13.23 -8.37
CA THR A 340 3.36 -13.58 -9.65
C THR A 340 2.29 -14.68 -9.51
N MET A 341 2.47 -15.67 -8.63
CA MET A 341 1.48 -16.73 -8.41
C MET A 341 0.18 -16.25 -7.75
N LEU A 342 0.22 -15.14 -7.00
CA LEU A 342 -0.91 -14.59 -6.25
C LEU A 342 -1.40 -13.25 -6.79
N TYR A 343 -1.13 -12.97 -8.07
CA TYR A 343 -1.61 -11.78 -8.78
C TYR A 343 -2.47 -12.16 -9.99
N ASP A 344 -3.57 -11.46 -10.19
CA ASP A 344 -4.50 -11.69 -11.29
C ASP A 344 -3.82 -11.47 -12.65
N GLY A 345 -4.11 -12.39 -13.57
CA GLY A 345 -3.65 -12.33 -14.97
C GLY A 345 -2.30 -12.97 -15.22
N CYS A 346 -1.44 -13.12 -14.20
CA CYS A 346 -0.10 -13.65 -14.35
C CYS A 346 -0.10 -15.12 -14.81
N LEU A 347 -0.86 -15.99 -14.13
CA LEU A 347 -0.95 -17.41 -14.48
C LEU A 347 -1.69 -17.60 -15.82
N GLU A 348 -2.76 -16.84 -16.05
CA GLU A 348 -3.58 -16.91 -17.25
C GLU A 348 -2.79 -16.55 -18.52
N LYS A 349 -1.93 -15.54 -18.42
CA LYS A 349 -1.06 -15.09 -19.51
C LYS A 349 0.26 -15.86 -19.58
N GLY A 350 0.61 -16.63 -18.54
CA GLY A 350 1.90 -17.32 -18.43
C GLY A 350 3.08 -16.36 -18.46
N LYS A 351 2.97 -15.24 -17.72
CA LYS A 351 3.95 -14.15 -17.68
C LYS A 351 4.17 -13.67 -16.26
N ALA A 352 5.40 -13.28 -15.96
CA ALA A 352 5.74 -12.63 -14.69
C ALA A 352 5.05 -11.28 -14.54
N ILE A 353 4.87 -10.82 -13.30
CA ILE A 353 4.11 -9.61 -12.96
C ILE A 353 4.50 -8.39 -13.82
N PHE A 354 5.80 -8.07 -13.92
CA PHE A 354 6.31 -6.93 -14.70
C PHE A 354 6.65 -7.27 -16.17
N ASP A 355 6.56 -8.54 -16.57
CA ASP A 355 6.72 -8.96 -17.98
C ASP A 355 5.36 -9.09 -18.70
N GLY A 356 4.41 -8.23 -18.32
CA GLY A 356 3.06 -8.19 -18.88
C GLY A 356 2.08 -9.21 -18.30
N GLY A 357 2.43 -9.87 -17.19
CA GLY A 357 1.55 -10.77 -16.45
C GLY A 357 0.43 -10.01 -15.72
N CYS A 358 0.78 -8.94 -15.01
CA CYS A 358 -0.17 -8.17 -14.19
C CYS A 358 -1.42 -7.75 -14.98
N ALA A 359 -2.60 -7.85 -14.36
CA ALA A 359 -3.84 -7.45 -15.00
C ALA A 359 -3.90 -5.93 -15.28
N TYR A 360 -3.39 -5.11 -14.36
CA TYR A 360 -3.25 -3.67 -14.53
C TYR A 360 -1.91 -3.15 -13.96
N LEU A 361 -0.94 -2.92 -14.85
CA LEU A 361 0.31 -2.25 -14.48
C LEU A 361 0.07 -0.74 -14.50
N ALA A 362 -0.03 -0.16 -13.32
CA ALA A 362 -0.17 1.28 -13.10
C ALA A 362 1.21 1.93 -12.97
N GLY A 363 1.23 3.27 -13.01
CA GLY A 363 2.38 4.06 -12.57
C GLY A 363 2.00 5.02 -11.46
N THR A 364 2.87 5.17 -10.47
CA THR A 364 2.64 6.03 -9.30
C THR A 364 3.78 7.03 -9.12
N LEU A 365 3.43 8.32 -9.26
CA LEU A 365 4.36 9.43 -9.03
C LEU A 365 3.93 10.23 -7.81
N GLU A 366 4.85 10.37 -6.85
CA GLU A 366 4.61 11.12 -5.63
C GLU A 366 4.77 12.62 -5.86
N LEU A 367 3.80 13.40 -5.37
CA LEU A 367 3.79 14.85 -5.48
C LEU A 367 3.84 15.50 -4.10
N TYR A 368 4.96 16.16 -3.82
CA TYR A 368 5.22 16.91 -2.60
C TYR A 368 5.04 18.42 -2.81
N GLY A 369 4.67 19.15 -1.75
CA GLY A 369 4.63 20.61 -1.76
C GLY A 369 3.39 21.23 -2.41
N ASN A 370 2.34 20.45 -2.68
CA ASN A 370 1.11 20.90 -3.37
C ASN A 370 0.45 22.10 -2.66
N VAL A 371 0.29 22.02 -1.34
CA VAL A 371 -0.27 23.11 -0.53
C VAL A 371 0.62 24.35 -0.55
N ASN A 372 1.94 24.18 -0.48
CA ASN A 372 2.89 25.29 -0.56
C ASN A 372 2.83 25.98 -1.92
N ALA A 373 2.79 25.21 -3.02
CA ALA A 373 2.68 25.73 -4.37
C ALA A 373 1.35 26.46 -4.58
N ALA A 374 0.22 25.87 -4.16
CA ALA A 374 -1.11 26.49 -4.24
C ALA A 374 -1.18 27.81 -3.46
N ASN A 375 -0.68 27.84 -2.23
CA ASN A 375 -0.63 29.04 -1.40
C ASN A 375 0.28 30.11 -2.00
N SER A 376 1.40 29.71 -2.59
CA SER A 376 2.34 30.62 -3.26
C SER A 376 1.71 31.22 -4.51
N LEU A 377 1.05 30.42 -5.34
CA LEU A 377 0.31 30.87 -6.52
C LEU A 377 -0.82 31.85 -6.14
N ALA A 378 -1.59 31.55 -5.09
CA ALA A 378 -2.65 32.43 -4.59
C ALA A 378 -2.08 33.78 -4.11
N ALA A 379 -0.93 33.77 -3.42
CA ALA A 379 -0.26 34.98 -2.97
C ALA A 379 0.30 35.81 -4.14
N ILE A 380 0.93 35.16 -5.12
CA ILE A 380 1.42 35.81 -6.35
C ILE A 380 0.25 36.45 -7.10
N LYS A 381 -0.83 35.70 -7.33
CA LYS A 381 -2.02 36.20 -8.02
C LYS A 381 -2.56 37.47 -7.35
N LYS A 382 -2.80 37.39 -6.03
CA LYS A 382 -3.38 38.49 -5.26
C LYS A 382 -2.44 39.70 -5.16
N CYS A 383 -1.23 39.51 -4.65
CA CYS A 383 -0.36 40.62 -4.27
C CYS A 383 0.34 41.28 -5.46
N ILE A 384 0.65 40.53 -6.52
CA ILE A 384 1.42 41.00 -7.68
C ILE A 384 0.51 41.37 -8.84
N PHE A 385 -0.43 40.50 -9.22
CA PHE A 385 -1.24 40.70 -10.44
C PHE A 385 -2.57 41.43 -10.20
N GLU A 386 -3.33 41.07 -9.15
CA GLU A 386 -4.64 41.64 -8.85
C GLU A 386 -4.51 43.00 -8.11
N GLU A 387 -3.91 43.00 -6.93
CA GLU A 387 -3.77 44.21 -6.09
C GLU A 387 -2.57 45.09 -6.49
N LYS A 388 -1.60 44.52 -7.23
CA LYS A 388 -0.37 45.20 -7.69
C LYS A 388 0.34 45.96 -6.56
N LYS A 389 0.34 45.39 -5.35
CA LYS A 389 0.99 45.98 -4.16
C LYS A 389 2.51 45.91 -4.23
N PHE A 390 3.04 44.92 -4.95
CA PHE A 390 4.47 44.70 -5.13
C PHE A 390 4.76 44.27 -6.56
N SER A 391 5.98 44.51 -7.03
CA SER A 391 6.45 44.06 -8.35
C SER A 391 7.03 42.63 -8.30
N CYS A 392 7.17 42.00 -9.48
CA CYS A 392 7.83 40.71 -9.61
C CYS A 392 9.29 40.77 -9.14
N GLU A 393 10.00 41.85 -9.44
CA GLU A 393 11.40 42.07 -9.02
C GLU A 393 11.53 42.20 -7.50
N GLU A 394 10.56 42.85 -6.85
CA GLU A 394 10.52 42.94 -5.38
C GLU A 394 10.33 41.56 -4.75
N LEU A 395 9.46 40.73 -5.33
CA LEU A 395 9.27 39.34 -4.89
C LEU A 395 10.53 38.50 -5.09
N GLU A 396 11.13 38.54 -6.28
CA GLU A 396 12.36 37.80 -6.56
C GLU A 396 13.51 38.23 -5.64
N SER A 397 13.68 39.54 -5.42
CA SER A 397 14.68 40.09 -4.51
C SER A 397 14.45 39.62 -3.07
N ALA A 398 13.19 39.63 -2.61
CA ALA A 398 12.83 39.17 -1.29
C ALA A 398 13.11 37.66 -1.11
N LEU A 399 12.76 36.83 -2.09
CA LEU A 399 13.02 35.39 -2.04
C LEU A 399 14.53 35.08 -2.00
N ARG A 400 15.35 35.78 -2.80
CA ARG A 400 16.81 35.59 -2.83
C ARG A 400 17.50 35.92 -1.50
N ASN A 401 16.97 36.89 -0.75
CA ASN A 401 17.54 37.32 0.53
C ASN A 401 16.71 36.88 1.75
N ASN A 402 15.91 35.82 1.60
CA ASN A 402 15.06 35.28 2.66
C ASN A 402 14.24 36.36 3.41
N PHE A 403 13.64 37.27 2.65
CA PHE A 403 12.81 38.40 3.09
C PHE A 403 13.47 39.43 4.02
N PHE A 404 14.80 39.43 4.16
CA PHE A 404 15.49 40.43 4.98
C PHE A 404 15.24 41.86 4.48
N GLY A 405 14.67 42.73 5.35
CA GLY A 405 14.30 44.10 5.00
C GLY A 405 13.07 44.21 4.08
N LYS A 406 12.31 43.13 3.92
CA LYS A 406 11.10 43.01 3.08
C LYS A 406 9.91 42.52 3.90
N GLU A 407 9.85 42.89 5.17
CA GLU A 407 8.82 42.46 6.14
C GLU A 407 7.38 42.82 5.69
N PRO A 408 7.10 44.01 5.12
CA PRO A 408 5.75 44.33 4.62
C PRO A 408 5.29 43.39 3.50
N LEU A 409 6.19 43.05 2.57
CA LEU A 409 5.92 42.09 1.51
C LEU A 409 5.68 40.69 2.07
N ARG A 410 6.56 40.20 2.96
CA ARG A 410 6.38 38.90 3.62
C ARG A 410 5.02 38.80 4.33
N LYS A 411 4.65 39.84 5.08
CA LYS A 411 3.35 39.90 5.76
C LYS A 411 2.19 39.83 4.77
N ALA A 412 2.22 40.59 3.68
CA ALA A 412 1.17 40.57 2.68
C ALA A 412 1.00 39.19 2.02
N LEU A 413 2.10 38.48 1.73
CA LEU A 413 2.07 37.12 1.20
C LEU A 413 1.49 36.12 2.20
N MET A 414 1.82 36.26 3.50
CA MET A 414 1.25 35.43 4.58
C MET A 414 -0.26 35.69 4.76
N ASP A 415 -0.69 36.94 4.67
CA ASP A 415 -2.09 37.37 4.81
C ASP A 415 -2.94 37.09 3.53
N ALA A 416 -2.33 36.65 2.43
CA ALA A 416 -3.05 36.19 1.24
C ALA A 416 -3.85 34.91 1.54
N PRO A 417 -4.88 34.55 0.73
CA PRO A 417 -5.64 33.31 0.90
C PRO A 417 -4.73 32.07 1.02
N LYS A 418 -5.15 31.11 1.84
CA LYS A 418 -4.47 29.83 2.08
C LYS A 418 -5.46 28.68 1.93
N TYR A 419 -4.95 27.52 1.54
CA TYR A 419 -5.66 26.25 1.50
C TYR A 419 -5.77 25.64 2.91
N GLY A 420 -6.91 24.99 3.18
CA GLY A 420 -7.31 24.55 4.52
C GLY A 420 -7.99 25.66 5.32
#